data_AF-A0A953US31-F1
#
_entry.id   AF-A0A953US31-F1
#
_cell.length_a   1.000
_cell.length_b   1.000
_cell.length_c   1.000
_cell.angle_alpha   90.00
_cell.angle_beta   90.00
_cell.angle_gamma   90.00
#
_symmetry.space_group_name_H-M   'P 1'
#
loop_
_entity.id
_entity.type
_entity.pdbx_description
1 polymer ?
#
loop_
_entity_poly.entity_id
_entity_poly.type
_entity_poly.pdbx_seq_one_letter_code
_entity_poly.pdbx_strand_id
1 'polypeptide(L)'
;INNFDIVLVKHFFAPAEAGLYAAVALVGRVIYVLSWSVVSGMFPIAAGTRSQKRDHGVLATSLLLVLGIGSAITMGLWLAPAWIWTTLFGVRFGMAGDLPYLLTLYAATTSVYSLSIVFIAYEMSHKIANTAWVQLAFSGVLIGSIYRYHSSLEQVIRVQLAMMMVLLVVVAVPFVFNLLAGSEAMPGTLGSGELKTIRRVSEHEVMAEFLKTDFHKPEFSKYQQSLGGIVTTPNLGDVVENAVRRALLFVRHGALWRELPSGTQWFEVEIERADLERIRVFPRAQWRRLARGNFGLTEVAQRIASGECTGFADEAFLLKIQQLRTRLEQGWQAGAILLIGLDQRGSFTLLDGNHRMVAALLASPEALTRFRFFCALSPRMSECCWYETNVTTLARYGTNMVRYLVHDPKEELERLLQGFD
;
A
#
# COMPACT_ATOMS: atom_id res chain seq x y z
N ILE A 1 -13.28 12.50 -20.51
CA ILE A 1 -12.82 12.75 -21.90
C ILE A 1 -12.12 14.08 -21.94
N ASN A 2 -10.93 14.13 -22.53
CA ASN A 2 -10.27 15.38 -22.81
C ASN A 2 -10.46 15.72 -24.29
N ASN A 3 -10.94 16.92 -24.61
CA ASN A 3 -11.20 17.33 -26.00
C ASN A 3 -9.98 17.98 -26.68
N PHE A 4 -8.81 17.94 -26.02
CA PHE A 4 -7.59 18.54 -26.57
C PHE A 4 -7.14 17.88 -27.88
N ASP A 5 -7.41 16.60 -28.08
CA ASP A 5 -7.14 15.91 -29.34
C ASP A 5 -7.85 16.59 -30.53
N ILE A 6 -9.13 16.88 -30.40
CA ILE A 6 -9.93 17.57 -31.43
C ILE A 6 -9.41 19.00 -31.65
N VAL A 7 -9.03 19.70 -30.58
CA VAL A 7 -8.47 21.05 -30.68
C VAL A 7 -7.13 21.05 -31.43
N LEU A 8 -6.24 20.10 -31.12
CA LEU A 8 -4.95 19.95 -31.79
C LEU A 8 -5.13 19.55 -33.25
N VAL A 9 -6.02 18.62 -33.56
CA VAL A 9 -6.28 18.22 -34.95
C VAL A 9 -6.84 19.40 -35.75
N LYS A 10 -7.77 20.18 -35.18
CA LYS A 10 -8.28 21.39 -35.83
C LYS A 10 -7.19 22.45 -36.09
N HIS A 11 -6.16 22.50 -35.24
CA HIS A 11 -5.05 23.44 -35.39
C HIS A 11 -4.05 23.00 -36.47
N PHE A 12 -3.73 21.71 -36.56
CA PHE A 12 -2.67 21.20 -37.43
C PHE A 12 -3.15 20.71 -38.81
N PHE A 13 -4.42 20.30 -38.96
CA PHE A 13 -4.93 19.68 -40.18
C PHE A 13 -5.94 20.57 -40.91
N ALA A 14 -6.17 20.26 -42.20
CA ALA A 14 -7.15 20.98 -43.00
C ALA A 14 -8.58 20.79 -42.44
N PRO A 15 -9.50 21.76 -42.65
CA PRO A 15 -10.86 21.68 -42.10
C PRO A 15 -11.63 20.40 -42.46
N ALA A 16 -11.42 19.86 -43.66
CA ALA A 16 -12.04 18.62 -44.11
C ALA A 16 -11.55 17.39 -43.31
N GLU A 17 -10.24 17.30 -43.05
CA GLU A 17 -9.62 16.22 -42.28
C GLU A 17 -9.98 16.31 -40.79
N ALA A 18 -10.03 17.53 -40.25
CA ALA A 18 -10.50 17.77 -38.88
C ALA A 18 -11.99 17.39 -38.71
N GLY A 19 -12.82 17.64 -39.73
CA GLY A 19 -14.21 17.19 -39.77
C GLY A 19 -14.33 15.66 -39.78
N LEU A 20 -13.50 14.99 -40.58
CA LEU A 20 -13.42 13.52 -40.63
C LEU A 20 -13.02 12.94 -39.27
N TYR A 21 -11.98 13.51 -38.65
CA TYR A 21 -11.52 13.10 -37.33
C TYR A 21 -12.59 13.30 -36.27
N ALA A 22 -13.33 14.41 -36.29
CA ALA A 22 -14.42 14.67 -35.35
C ALA A 22 -15.55 13.62 -35.47
N ALA A 23 -15.86 13.17 -36.69
CA ALA A 23 -16.82 12.11 -36.93
C ALA A 23 -16.32 10.75 -36.41
N VAL A 24 -15.05 10.41 -36.63
CA VAL A 24 -14.42 9.21 -36.05
C VAL A 24 -14.42 9.27 -34.52
N ALA A 25 -14.11 10.42 -33.93
CA ALA A 25 -14.09 10.63 -32.49
C ALA A 25 -15.48 10.46 -31.85
N LEU A 26 -16.55 10.80 -32.59
CA LEU A 26 -17.93 10.60 -32.13
C LEU A 26 -18.23 9.11 -31.87
N VAL A 27 -17.72 8.22 -32.72
CA VAL A 27 -17.89 6.76 -32.56
C VAL A 27 -17.22 6.28 -31.27
N GLY A 28 -16.00 6.75 -30.99
CA GLY A 28 -15.33 6.44 -29.71
C GLY A 28 -16.13 6.94 -28.50
N ARG A 29 -16.77 8.12 -28.59
CA ARG A 29 -17.61 8.63 -27.49
C ARG A 29 -18.77 7.69 -27.15
N VAL A 30 -19.34 6.98 -28.12
CA VAL A 30 -20.39 5.98 -27.86
C VAL A 30 -19.84 4.86 -26.96
N ILE A 31 -18.66 4.30 -27.29
CA ILE A 31 -18.00 3.27 -26.47
C ILE A 31 -17.76 3.78 -25.05
N TYR A 32 -17.25 5.01 -24.93
CA TYR A 32 -17.00 5.64 -23.64
C TYR A 32 -18.27 5.80 -22.82
N VAL A 33 -19.37 6.30 -23.41
CA VAL A 33 -20.64 6.53 -22.70
C VAL A 33 -21.24 5.21 -22.19
N LEU A 34 -21.18 4.15 -23.01
CA LEU A 34 -21.63 2.82 -22.60
C LEU A 34 -20.76 2.26 -21.46
N SER A 35 -19.44 2.43 -21.57
CA SER A 35 -18.51 2.00 -20.53
C SER A 35 -18.67 2.80 -19.23
N TRP A 36 -18.95 4.10 -19.33
CA TRP A 36 -19.22 4.98 -18.19
C TRP A 36 -20.47 4.55 -17.42
N SER A 37 -21.48 4.01 -18.11
CA SER A 37 -22.68 3.47 -17.46
C SER A 37 -22.32 2.32 -16.51
N VAL A 38 -21.44 1.40 -16.95
CA VAL A 38 -20.91 0.31 -16.11
C VAL A 38 -20.13 0.89 -14.92
N VAL A 39 -19.23 1.85 -15.17
CA VAL A 39 -18.41 2.49 -14.13
C VAL A 39 -19.27 3.19 -13.08
N SER A 40 -20.32 3.91 -13.52
CA SER A 40 -21.23 4.64 -12.64
C SER A 40 -22.05 3.72 -11.75
N GLY A 41 -22.39 2.51 -12.21
CA GLY A 41 -23.05 1.48 -11.40
C GLY A 41 -22.06 0.77 -10.47
N MET A 42 -20.87 0.45 -10.95
CA MET A 42 -19.80 -0.16 -10.16
C MET A 42 -19.40 0.73 -8.97
N PHE A 43 -19.29 2.04 -9.17
CA PHE A 43 -18.75 2.96 -8.19
C PHE A 43 -19.46 2.92 -6.81
N PRO A 44 -20.79 3.13 -6.70
CA PRO A 44 -21.49 3.08 -5.42
C PRO A 44 -21.52 1.67 -4.81
N ILE A 45 -21.55 0.61 -5.63
CA ILE A 45 -21.50 -0.78 -5.15
C ILE A 45 -20.15 -1.05 -4.47
N ALA A 46 -19.07 -0.71 -5.18
CA ALA A 46 -17.70 -0.85 -4.69
C ALA A 46 -17.42 0.03 -3.45
N ALA A 47 -18.02 1.23 -3.37
CA ALA A 47 -17.92 2.10 -2.20
C ALA A 47 -18.78 1.64 -1.00
N GLY A 48 -19.89 0.93 -1.25
CA GLY A 48 -20.86 0.49 -0.25
C GLY A 48 -20.52 -0.84 0.44
N THR A 49 -19.62 -1.65 -0.14
CA THR A 49 -19.12 -2.88 0.47
C THR A 49 -18.32 -2.58 1.74
N ARG A 50 -18.95 -2.78 2.90
CA ARG A 50 -18.40 -2.54 4.25
C ARG A 50 -17.39 -3.61 4.71
N SER A 51 -17.11 -4.62 3.88
CA SER A 51 -16.22 -5.73 4.22
C SER A 51 -14.75 -5.32 4.04
N GLN A 52 -13.93 -5.72 5.01
CA GLN A 52 -12.48 -5.48 5.10
C GLN A 52 -11.67 -6.09 3.93
N LYS A 53 -12.33 -6.73 2.95
CA LYS A 53 -11.72 -7.33 1.76
C LYS A 53 -12.22 -6.62 0.51
N ARG A 54 -11.27 -6.12 -0.30
CA ARG A 54 -11.54 -5.63 -1.67
C ARG A 54 -12.34 -6.69 -2.43
N ASP A 55 -13.54 -6.34 -2.87
CA ASP A 55 -14.36 -7.22 -3.69
C ASP A 55 -13.84 -7.22 -5.13
N HIS A 56 -12.84 -8.06 -5.38
CA HIS A 56 -12.27 -8.27 -6.71
C HIS A 56 -13.31 -8.81 -7.72
N GLY A 57 -14.43 -9.37 -7.26
CA GLY A 57 -15.54 -9.81 -8.11
C GLY A 57 -16.21 -8.63 -8.82
N VAL A 58 -16.50 -7.56 -8.09
CA VAL A 58 -17.12 -6.34 -8.66
C VAL A 58 -16.21 -5.68 -9.72
N LEU A 59 -14.90 -5.63 -9.46
CA LEU A 59 -13.91 -5.15 -10.43
C LEU A 59 -13.85 -6.06 -11.67
N ALA A 60 -13.77 -7.38 -11.47
CA ALA A 60 -13.68 -8.35 -12.56
C ALA A 60 -14.91 -8.32 -13.47
N THR A 61 -16.12 -8.28 -12.87
CA THR A 61 -17.37 -8.16 -13.63
C THR A 61 -17.40 -6.87 -14.44
N SER A 62 -17.00 -5.74 -13.85
CA SER A 62 -16.97 -4.44 -14.54
C SER A 62 -15.97 -4.41 -15.69
N LEU A 63 -14.77 -4.98 -15.49
CA LEU A 63 -13.77 -5.13 -16.54
C LEU A 63 -14.26 -6.03 -17.68
N LEU A 64 -14.90 -7.15 -17.37
CA LEU A 64 -15.44 -8.08 -18.36
C LEU A 64 -16.56 -7.42 -19.19
N LEU A 65 -17.45 -6.68 -18.55
CA LEU A 65 -18.51 -5.95 -19.23
C LEU A 65 -17.95 -4.87 -20.16
N VAL A 66 -17.01 -4.05 -19.69
CA VAL A 66 -16.38 -3.00 -20.50
C VAL A 66 -15.57 -3.59 -21.65
N LEU A 67 -14.82 -4.67 -21.39
CA LEU A 67 -14.10 -5.41 -22.42
C LEU A 67 -15.07 -5.97 -23.48
N GLY A 68 -16.19 -6.54 -23.05
CA GLY A 68 -17.23 -7.05 -23.95
C GLY A 68 -17.84 -5.96 -24.83
N ILE A 69 -18.21 -4.81 -24.24
CA ILE A 69 -18.75 -3.65 -24.96
C ILE A 69 -17.73 -3.15 -26.00
N GLY A 70 -16.50 -2.89 -25.58
CA GLY A 70 -15.44 -2.40 -26.45
C GLY A 70 -15.12 -3.37 -27.59
N SER A 71 -15.04 -4.66 -27.28
CA SER A 71 -14.74 -5.71 -28.27
C SER A 71 -15.87 -5.89 -29.27
N ALA A 72 -17.13 -5.91 -28.82
CA ALA A 72 -18.30 -6.05 -29.70
C ALA A 72 -18.41 -4.87 -30.68
N ILE A 73 -18.23 -3.63 -30.20
CA ILE A 73 -18.32 -2.44 -31.05
C ILE A 73 -17.14 -2.39 -32.02
N THR A 74 -15.92 -2.66 -31.55
CA THR A 74 -14.72 -2.69 -32.40
C THR A 74 -14.84 -3.76 -33.48
N MET A 75 -15.34 -4.96 -33.12
CA MET A 75 -15.57 -6.04 -34.07
C MET A 75 -16.68 -5.72 -35.07
N GLY A 76 -17.77 -5.08 -34.64
CA GLY A 76 -18.83 -4.62 -35.55
C GLY A 76 -18.33 -3.60 -36.57
N LEU A 77 -17.52 -2.63 -36.13
CA LEU A 77 -16.86 -1.66 -37.00
C LEU A 77 -15.87 -2.31 -37.97
N TRP A 78 -15.24 -3.41 -37.57
CA TRP A 78 -14.33 -4.15 -38.44
C TRP A 78 -15.08 -4.99 -39.49
N LEU A 79 -16.18 -5.63 -39.11
CA LEU A 79 -16.98 -6.49 -40.01
C LEU A 79 -17.79 -5.70 -41.03
N ALA A 80 -18.39 -4.56 -40.62
CA ALA A 80 -19.31 -3.81 -41.47
C ALA A 80 -19.11 -2.27 -41.39
N PRO A 81 -17.88 -1.75 -41.64
CA PRO A 81 -17.58 -0.33 -41.48
C PRO A 81 -18.43 0.58 -42.37
N ALA A 82 -18.62 0.20 -43.64
CA ALA A 82 -19.38 0.99 -44.61
C ALA A 82 -20.86 1.14 -44.22
N TRP A 83 -21.47 0.05 -43.76
CA TRP A 83 -22.87 0.05 -43.35
C TRP A 83 -23.08 0.89 -42.09
N ILE A 84 -22.23 0.74 -41.08
CA ILE A 84 -22.30 1.53 -39.85
C ILE A 84 -22.10 3.02 -40.15
N TRP A 85 -21.10 3.35 -40.96
CA TRP A 85 -20.77 4.73 -41.30
C TRP A 85 -21.89 5.44 -42.06
N THR A 86 -22.41 4.80 -43.13
CA THR A 86 -23.48 5.38 -43.95
C THR A 86 -24.81 5.46 -43.20
N THR A 87 -25.05 4.58 -42.22
CA THR A 87 -26.23 4.67 -41.35
C THR A 87 -26.13 5.83 -40.36
N LEU A 88 -24.95 6.06 -39.77
CA LEU A 88 -24.75 7.12 -38.76
C LEU A 88 -24.62 8.52 -39.36
N PHE A 89 -23.91 8.66 -40.48
CA PHE A 89 -23.55 9.98 -41.06
C PHE A 89 -24.18 10.24 -42.43
N GLY A 90 -24.83 9.23 -43.02
CA GLY A 90 -25.44 9.32 -44.35
C GLY A 90 -24.47 9.08 -45.50
N VAL A 91 -25.02 8.68 -46.65
CA VAL A 91 -24.26 8.33 -47.87
C VAL A 91 -23.44 9.51 -48.44
N ARG A 92 -23.84 10.74 -48.12
CA ARG A 92 -23.13 11.97 -48.55
C ARG A 92 -21.84 12.23 -47.77
N PHE A 93 -21.66 11.59 -46.62
CA PHE A 93 -20.43 11.66 -45.83
C PHE A 93 -19.46 10.61 -46.38
N GLY A 94 -18.84 10.93 -47.53
CA GLY A 94 -18.09 9.98 -48.35
C GLY A 94 -17.09 9.13 -47.56
N MET A 95 -17.09 7.83 -47.80
CA MET A 95 -16.02 6.93 -47.34
C MET A 95 -14.82 7.08 -48.26
N ALA A 96 -13.89 7.95 -47.89
CA ALA A 96 -12.64 8.14 -48.62
C ALA A 96 -11.47 7.46 -47.88
N GLY A 97 -10.61 6.76 -48.64
CA GLY A 97 -9.33 6.23 -48.17
C GLY A 97 -9.42 5.29 -46.96
N ASP A 98 -8.52 5.50 -45.98
CA ASP A 98 -8.31 4.62 -44.82
C ASP A 98 -9.34 4.82 -43.68
N LEU A 99 -10.49 5.43 -43.95
CA LEU A 99 -11.51 5.74 -42.94
C LEU A 99 -12.01 4.51 -42.14
N PRO A 100 -12.29 3.34 -42.75
CA PRO A 100 -12.62 2.12 -42.01
C PRO A 100 -11.54 1.71 -40.99
N TYR A 101 -10.28 1.90 -41.37
CA TYR A 101 -9.14 1.61 -40.51
C TYR A 101 -9.04 2.62 -39.37
N LEU A 102 -9.23 3.91 -39.64
CA LEU A 102 -9.25 4.95 -38.60
C LEU A 102 -10.39 4.74 -37.59
N LEU A 103 -11.57 4.32 -38.06
CA LEU A 103 -12.73 3.98 -37.22
C LEU A 103 -12.42 2.86 -36.24
N THR A 104 -11.92 1.74 -36.75
CA THR A 104 -11.58 0.56 -35.94
C THR A 104 -10.43 0.88 -34.96
N LEU A 105 -9.43 1.63 -35.41
CA LEU A 105 -8.30 2.04 -34.56
C LEU A 105 -8.73 2.99 -33.42
N TYR A 106 -9.61 3.95 -33.70
CA TYR A 106 -10.12 4.87 -32.67
C TYR A 106 -11.06 4.14 -31.69
N ALA A 107 -11.86 3.21 -32.18
CA ALA A 107 -12.69 2.35 -31.34
C ALA A 107 -11.85 1.48 -30.39
N ALA A 108 -10.77 0.88 -30.90
CA ALA A 108 -9.82 0.13 -30.07
C ALA A 108 -9.15 1.03 -29.02
N THR A 109 -8.69 2.22 -29.42
CA THR A 109 -8.11 3.23 -28.52
C THR A 109 -9.05 3.57 -27.37
N THR A 110 -10.32 3.81 -27.69
CA THR A 110 -11.32 4.17 -26.67
C THR A 110 -11.69 2.98 -25.77
N SER A 111 -11.69 1.77 -26.31
CA SER A 111 -11.91 0.54 -25.53
C SER A 111 -10.80 0.33 -24.50
N VAL A 112 -9.54 0.49 -24.90
CA VAL A 112 -8.37 0.43 -23.98
C VAL A 112 -8.47 1.50 -22.89
N TYR A 113 -8.78 2.75 -23.28
CA TYR A 113 -8.96 3.83 -22.31
C TYR A 113 -10.10 3.56 -21.32
N SER A 114 -11.20 2.96 -21.79
CA SER A 114 -12.35 2.62 -20.94
C SER A 114 -11.99 1.59 -19.87
N LEU A 115 -11.12 0.62 -20.17
CA LEU A 115 -10.58 -0.31 -19.17
C LEU A 115 -9.78 0.42 -18.09
N SER A 116 -8.94 1.39 -18.48
CA SER A 116 -8.18 2.21 -17.52
C SER A 116 -9.10 2.98 -16.57
N ILE A 117 -10.24 3.47 -17.07
CA ILE A 117 -11.23 4.18 -16.23
C ILE A 117 -11.85 3.25 -15.20
N VAL A 118 -12.13 1.99 -15.53
CA VAL A 118 -12.65 1.02 -14.56
C VAL A 118 -11.68 0.88 -13.39
N PHE A 119 -10.39 0.69 -13.66
CA PHE A 119 -9.37 0.63 -12.61
C PHE A 119 -9.30 1.92 -11.78
N ILE A 120 -9.28 3.08 -12.43
CA ILE A 120 -9.21 4.39 -11.74
C ILE A 120 -10.44 4.61 -10.86
N ALA A 121 -11.64 4.33 -11.38
CA ALA A 121 -12.89 4.52 -10.66
C ALA A 121 -13.05 3.52 -9.52
N TYR A 122 -12.58 2.28 -9.68
CA TYR A 122 -12.57 1.28 -8.62
C TYR A 122 -11.58 1.62 -7.49
N GLU A 123 -10.40 2.15 -7.83
CA GLU A 123 -9.49 2.73 -6.83
C GLU A 123 -10.16 3.90 -6.08
N MET A 124 -10.84 4.77 -6.82
CA MET A 124 -11.50 5.95 -6.28
C MET A 124 -12.70 5.61 -5.39
N SER A 125 -13.43 4.52 -5.67
CA SER A 125 -14.57 4.11 -4.83
C SER A 125 -14.15 3.63 -3.43
N HIS A 126 -12.92 3.09 -3.29
CA HIS A 126 -12.38 2.60 -2.02
C HIS A 126 -11.48 3.61 -1.28
N LYS A 127 -11.15 4.74 -1.90
CA LYS A 127 -10.19 5.73 -1.36
C LYS A 127 -10.83 7.13 -1.35
N ILE A 128 -10.61 7.91 -0.28
CA ILE A 128 -10.96 9.35 -0.27
C ILE A 128 -9.88 10.19 -1.01
N ALA A 129 -9.20 9.63 -2.03
CA ALA A 129 -8.04 10.24 -2.67
C ALA A 129 -8.06 10.15 -4.22
N ASN A 130 -7.39 11.13 -4.84
CA ASN A 130 -7.58 11.60 -6.20
C ASN A 130 -6.65 10.90 -7.22
N THR A 131 -6.84 9.60 -7.49
CA THR A 131 -6.15 8.87 -8.59
C THR A 131 -6.35 9.52 -9.97
N ALA A 132 -7.32 10.42 -10.10
CA ALA A 132 -7.55 11.26 -11.28
C ALA A 132 -6.33 12.12 -11.69
N TRP A 133 -5.40 12.43 -10.77
CA TRP A 133 -4.17 13.16 -11.13
C TRP A 133 -3.30 12.40 -12.13
N VAL A 134 -3.31 11.06 -12.12
CA VAL A 134 -2.59 10.23 -13.11
C VAL A 134 -3.17 10.49 -14.51
N GLN A 135 -4.49 10.55 -14.63
CA GLN A 135 -5.16 10.84 -15.89
C GLN A 135 -4.88 12.28 -16.37
N LEU A 136 -4.79 13.25 -15.46
CA LEU A 136 -4.42 14.63 -15.80
C LEU A 136 -2.96 14.70 -16.31
N ALA A 137 -2.03 14.03 -15.63
CA ALA A 137 -0.63 13.96 -16.07
C ALA A 137 -0.51 13.31 -17.45
N PHE A 138 -1.19 12.18 -17.68
CA PHE A 138 -1.23 11.52 -18.99
C PHE A 138 -1.87 12.39 -20.07
N SER A 139 -2.85 13.23 -19.71
CA SER A 139 -3.42 14.20 -20.67
C SER A 139 -2.36 15.22 -21.12
N GLY A 140 -1.52 15.72 -20.21
CA GLY A 140 -0.42 16.62 -20.55
C GLY A 140 0.63 15.94 -21.44
N VAL A 141 1.02 14.71 -21.11
CA VAL A 141 1.95 13.92 -21.93
C VAL A 141 1.38 13.63 -23.31
N LEU A 142 0.08 13.36 -23.41
CA LEU A 142 -0.59 13.12 -24.68
C LEU A 142 -0.56 14.37 -25.58
N ILE A 143 -0.85 15.55 -25.01
CA ILE A 143 -0.75 16.83 -25.75
C ILE A 143 0.68 17.01 -26.29
N GLY A 144 1.69 16.83 -25.44
CA GLY A 144 3.10 16.94 -25.86
C GLY A 144 3.48 15.93 -26.94
N SER A 145 2.94 14.71 -26.85
CA SER A 145 3.19 13.63 -27.81
C SER A 145 2.55 13.94 -29.17
N ILE A 146 1.30 14.40 -29.21
CA ILE A 146 0.64 14.83 -30.46
C ILE A 146 1.35 16.04 -31.05
N TYR A 147 1.77 17.01 -30.22
CA TYR A 147 2.54 18.16 -30.69
C TYR A 147 3.85 17.72 -31.40
N ARG A 148 4.50 16.66 -30.92
CA ARG A 148 5.71 16.10 -31.54
C ARG A 148 5.42 15.20 -32.75
N TYR A 149 4.30 14.50 -32.75
CA TYR A 149 3.93 13.45 -33.72
C TYR A 149 2.50 13.66 -34.26
N HIS A 150 2.35 14.38 -35.37
CA HIS A 150 1.06 14.67 -36.01
C HIS A 150 1.13 14.74 -37.56
N SER A 151 1.99 13.97 -38.20
CA SER A 151 2.14 13.98 -39.67
C SER A 151 0.91 13.45 -40.43
N SER A 152 0.05 12.66 -39.77
CA SER A 152 -1.21 12.16 -40.35
C SER A 152 -2.24 11.88 -39.24
N LEU A 153 -3.53 11.83 -39.59
CA LEU A 153 -4.60 11.45 -38.64
C LEU A 153 -4.35 10.07 -38.03
N GLU A 154 -3.86 9.13 -38.84
CA GLU A 154 -3.47 7.80 -38.37
C GLU A 154 -2.39 7.88 -37.30
N GLN A 155 -1.34 8.69 -37.51
CA GLN A 155 -0.26 8.86 -36.53
C GLN A 155 -0.80 9.41 -35.21
N VAL A 156 -1.71 10.39 -35.25
CA VAL A 156 -2.35 10.95 -34.05
C VAL A 156 -3.08 9.86 -33.27
N ILE A 157 -3.87 9.01 -33.93
CA ILE A 157 -4.62 7.93 -33.26
C ILE A 157 -3.68 6.85 -32.73
N ARG A 158 -2.62 6.48 -33.46
CA ARG A 158 -1.60 5.51 -32.98
C ARG A 158 -0.88 6.03 -31.73
N VAL A 159 -0.54 7.32 -31.67
CA VAL A 159 0.04 7.96 -30.48
C VAL A 159 -0.95 7.90 -29.31
N GLN A 160 -2.23 8.18 -29.55
CA GLN A 160 -3.26 8.04 -28.53
C GLN A 160 -3.37 6.59 -28.03
N LEU A 161 -3.44 5.60 -28.93
CA LEU A 161 -3.46 4.19 -28.56
C LEU A 161 -2.29 3.81 -27.67
N ALA A 162 -1.06 4.18 -28.08
CA ALA A 162 0.14 3.90 -27.30
C ALA A 162 0.05 4.52 -25.89
N MET A 163 -0.41 5.77 -25.78
CA MET A 163 -0.60 6.43 -24.48
C MET A 163 -1.67 5.76 -23.62
N MET A 164 -2.78 5.33 -24.21
CA MET A 164 -3.85 4.63 -23.48
C MET A 164 -3.41 3.23 -23.03
N MET A 165 -2.60 2.53 -23.81
CA MET A 165 -1.98 1.26 -23.43
C MET A 165 -1.01 1.43 -22.27
N VAL A 166 -0.14 2.44 -22.31
CA VAL A 166 0.77 2.74 -21.20
C VAL A 166 -0.01 3.11 -19.95
N LEU A 167 -1.06 3.95 -20.07
CA LEU A 167 -1.95 4.27 -18.96
C LEU A 167 -2.57 3.00 -18.36
N LEU A 168 -3.10 2.10 -19.20
CA LEU A 168 -3.70 0.84 -18.77
C LEU A 168 -2.71 -0.01 -17.98
N VAL A 169 -1.48 -0.16 -18.48
CA VAL A 169 -0.42 -0.88 -17.77
C VAL A 169 -0.12 -0.22 -16.43
N VAL A 170 0.09 1.09 -16.41
CA VAL A 170 0.40 1.83 -15.16
C VAL A 170 -0.68 1.66 -14.11
N VAL A 171 -1.96 1.69 -14.50
CA VAL A 171 -3.07 1.53 -13.54
C VAL A 171 -3.34 0.07 -13.19
N ALA A 172 -3.09 -0.89 -14.08
CA ALA A 172 -3.34 -2.32 -13.84
C ALA A 172 -2.20 -3.00 -13.05
N VAL A 173 -0.96 -2.57 -13.23
CA VAL A 173 0.24 -3.18 -12.61
C VAL A 173 0.12 -3.29 -11.08
N PRO A 174 -0.29 -2.26 -10.32
CA PRO A 174 -0.49 -2.39 -8.88
C PRO A 174 -1.53 -3.46 -8.51
N PHE A 175 -2.56 -3.65 -9.33
CA PHE A 175 -3.56 -4.68 -9.10
C PHE A 175 -3.03 -6.07 -9.36
N VAL A 176 -2.31 -6.27 -10.46
CA VAL A 176 -1.68 -7.55 -10.81
C VAL A 176 -0.63 -7.92 -9.77
N PHE A 177 0.21 -6.98 -9.33
CA PHE A 177 1.15 -7.22 -8.24
C PHE A 177 0.45 -7.59 -6.94
N ASN A 178 -0.64 -6.93 -6.57
CA ASN A 178 -1.40 -7.31 -5.38
C ASN A 178 -2.10 -8.69 -5.54
N LEU A 179 -2.51 -9.07 -6.75
CA LEU A 179 -3.12 -10.36 -7.04
C LEU A 179 -2.08 -11.50 -6.97
N LEU A 180 -0.89 -11.26 -7.54
CA LEU A 180 0.23 -12.21 -7.52
C LEU A 180 0.87 -12.30 -6.13
N ALA A 181 1.06 -11.17 -5.44
CA ALA A 181 1.53 -11.14 -4.05
C ALA A 181 0.47 -11.68 -3.08
N GLY A 182 -0.82 -11.57 -3.42
CA GLY A 182 -1.93 -12.16 -2.68
C GLY A 182 -2.05 -13.67 -2.80
N SER A 183 -1.19 -14.32 -3.61
CA SER A 183 -1.06 -15.79 -3.65
C SER A 183 -0.10 -16.34 -2.59
N GLU A 184 0.61 -15.49 -1.83
CA GLU A 184 0.89 -15.83 -0.44
C GLU A 184 -0.36 -15.48 0.34
N ALA A 185 -1.30 -16.45 0.35
CA ALA A 185 -2.35 -16.44 1.33
C ALA A 185 -1.72 -16.11 2.69
N MET A 186 -2.22 -15.06 3.35
CA MET A 186 -2.25 -15.04 4.82
C MET A 186 -2.58 -16.48 5.22
N PRO A 187 -1.76 -17.18 6.02
CA PRO A 187 -2.17 -18.46 6.55
C PRO A 187 -3.37 -18.20 7.46
N GLY A 188 -4.55 -18.13 6.85
CA GLY A 188 -5.81 -18.30 7.51
C GLY A 188 -5.76 -19.72 8.01
N THR A 189 -5.84 -19.85 9.34
CA THR A 189 -5.80 -21.10 10.10
C THR A 189 -4.49 -21.89 10.03
N LEU A 190 -3.40 -21.33 10.57
CA LEU A 190 -2.32 -22.15 11.14
C LEU A 190 -2.21 -21.82 12.63
N GLY A 191 -2.62 -22.78 13.47
CA GLY A 191 -2.78 -22.66 14.91
C GLY A 191 -4.25 -22.67 15.33
N SER A 192 -4.74 -23.78 15.87
CA SER A 192 -6.11 -23.91 16.41
C SER A 192 -6.32 -23.23 17.77
N GLY A 193 -5.31 -22.48 18.27
CA GLY A 193 -5.29 -21.87 19.59
C GLY A 193 -5.36 -20.35 19.59
N GLU A 194 -5.99 -19.79 20.62
CA GLU A 194 -5.88 -18.36 20.95
C GLU A 194 -4.54 -18.07 21.60
N LEU A 195 -3.95 -16.92 21.30
CA LEU A 195 -2.76 -16.44 21.98
C LEU A 195 -3.04 -16.29 23.47
N LYS A 196 -2.28 -17.00 24.29
CA LYS A 196 -2.49 -17.04 25.74
C LYS A 196 -2.17 -15.69 26.36
N THR A 197 -3.22 -15.05 26.88
CA THR A 197 -3.10 -13.76 27.57
C THR A 197 -2.82 -13.98 29.05
N ILE A 198 -1.77 -13.36 29.57
CA ILE A 198 -1.42 -13.38 30.98
C ILE A 198 -2.27 -12.34 31.71
N ARG A 199 -2.23 -11.08 31.25
CA ARG A 199 -3.03 -9.99 31.80
C ARG A 199 -3.16 -8.83 30.81
N ARG A 200 -4.15 -7.98 31.05
CA ARG A 200 -4.25 -6.67 30.40
C ARG A 200 -3.23 -5.70 31.02
N VAL A 201 -2.59 -4.88 30.19
CA VAL A 201 -1.62 -3.87 30.63
C VAL A 201 -1.97 -2.50 30.07
N SER A 202 -1.44 -1.44 30.70
CA SER A 202 -1.62 -0.07 30.21
C SER A 202 -0.65 0.23 29.08
N GLU A 203 -1.01 1.18 28.21
CA GLU A 203 -0.09 1.68 27.17
C GLU A 203 1.20 2.25 27.80
N HIS A 204 1.06 2.92 28.95
CA HIS A 204 2.20 3.50 29.68
C HIS A 204 3.20 2.46 30.19
N GLU A 205 2.72 1.27 30.60
CA GLU A 205 3.59 0.15 30.98
C GLU A 205 4.40 -0.33 29.76
N VAL A 206 3.73 -0.54 28.62
CA VAL A 206 4.38 -0.99 27.38
C VAL A 206 5.42 0.03 26.91
N MET A 207 5.10 1.32 26.95
CA MET A 207 6.05 2.40 26.61
C MET A 207 7.28 2.39 27.52
N ALA A 208 7.09 2.15 28.83
CA ALA A 208 8.20 2.07 29.78
C ALA A 208 9.13 0.89 29.47
N GLU A 209 8.55 -0.30 29.26
CA GLU A 209 9.32 -1.50 28.93
C GLU A 209 10.06 -1.38 27.59
N PHE A 210 9.46 -0.72 26.60
CA PHE A 210 10.12 -0.40 25.35
C PHE A 210 11.34 0.52 25.58
N LEU A 211 11.15 1.62 26.31
CA LEU A 211 12.20 2.61 26.57
C LEU A 211 13.39 2.00 27.30
N LYS A 212 13.19 1.06 28.23
CA LYS A 212 14.30 0.35 28.91
C LYS A 212 15.29 -0.27 27.92
N THR A 213 14.83 -0.72 26.77
CA THR A 213 15.70 -1.31 25.74
C THR A 213 16.36 -0.29 24.82
N ASP A 214 15.72 0.87 24.62
CA ASP A 214 16.13 1.87 23.62
C ASP A 214 16.93 3.03 24.20
N PHE A 215 16.76 3.32 25.50
CA PHE A 215 17.26 4.52 26.15
C PHE A 215 18.79 4.64 26.19
N HIS A 216 19.51 3.54 26.04
CA HIS A 216 20.97 3.53 25.97
C HIS A 216 21.54 4.04 24.66
N LYS A 217 20.69 4.28 23.64
CA LYS A 217 21.16 4.72 22.33
C LYS A 217 21.62 6.19 22.31
N PRO A 218 22.54 6.58 21.42
CA PRO A 218 23.16 7.91 21.41
C PRO A 218 22.16 9.07 21.33
N GLU A 219 21.00 8.85 20.70
CA GLU A 219 19.96 9.86 20.54
C GLU A 219 19.35 10.35 21.87
N PHE A 220 19.46 9.54 22.94
CA PHE A 220 18.98 9.89 24.27
C PHE A 220 20.08 10.34 25.24
N SER A 221 21.34 10.43 24.78
CA SER A 221 22.50 10.79 25.62
C SER A 221 22.29 12.03 26.50
N LYS A 222 21.63 13.07 25.97
CA LYS A 222 21.30 14.30 26.71
C LYS A 222 20.35 14.09 27.90
N TYR A 223 19.49 13.08 27.83
CA TYR A 223 18.44 12.81 28.82
C TYR A 223 18.79 11.66 29.76
N GLN A 224 19.85 10.90 29.47
CA GLN A 224 20.22 9.69 30.23
C GLN A 224 20.47 9.95 31.71
N GLN A 225 21.13 11.07 32.02
CA GLN A 225 21.46 11.43 33.40
C GLN A 225 20.22 11.91 34.18
N SER A 226 19.37 12.76 33.57
CA SER A 226 18.23 13.37 34.25
C SER A 226 17.00 12.46 34.30
N LEU A 227 16.73 11.69 33.24
CA LEU A 227 15.51 10.88 33.10
C LEU A 227 15.74 9.38 33.28
N GLY A 228 16.94 8.97 33.70
CA GLY A 228 17.27 7.56 33.92
C GLY A 228 16.36 6.86 34.94
N GLY A 229 16.00 7.53 36.04
CA GLY A 229 15.10 6.98 37.06
C GLY A 229 13.70 6.69 36.52
N ILE A 230 13.16 7.62 35.72
CA ILE A 230 11.84 7.53 35.09
C ILE A 230 11.77 6.36 34.09
N VAL A 231 12.86 6.04 33.41
CA VAL A 231 12.91 4.91 32.47
C VAL A 231 13.16 3.58 33.16
N THR A 232 14.10 3.54 34.12
CA THR A 232 14.53 2.29 34.75
C THR A 232 13.55 1.79 35.82
N THR A 233 13.01 2.70 36.63
CA THR A 233 12.06 2.43 37.72
C THR A 233 10.82 3.31 37.59
N PRO A 234 9.94 3.05 36.60
CA PRO A 234 8.84 3.93 36.26
C PRO A 234 7.72 3.92 37.32
N ASN A 235 7.23 5.08 37.74
CA ASN A 235 5.96 5.20 38.45
C ASN A 235 4.80 5.28 37.45
N LEU A 236 4.14 4.15 37.21
CA LEU A 236 3.02 4.08 36.26
C LEU A 236 1.77 4.84 36.73
N GLY A 237 1.67 5.19 38.02
CA GLY A 237 0.58 5.99 38.57
C GLY A 237 0.77 7.49 38.40
N ASP A 238 1.98 7.95 38.08
CA ASP A 238 2.30 9.37 37.91
C ASP A 238 2.00 9.82 36.47
N VAL A 239 1.03 10.71 36.34
CA VAL A 239 0.58 11.24 35.04
C VAL A 239 1.67 12.06 34.34
N VAL A 240 2.45 12.83 35.10
CA VAL A 240 3.53 13.67 34.57
C VAL A 240 4.68 12.79 34.10
N GLU A 241 5.06 11.81 34.92
CA GLU A 241 6.12 10.87 34.57
C GLU A 241 5.78 10.07 33.30
N ASN A 242 4.52 9.62 33.20
CA ASN A 242 3.99 8.95 32.02
C ASN A 242 4.01 9.85 30.77
N ALA A 243 3.71 11.14 30.92
CA ALA A 243 3.77 12.12 29.82
C ALA A 243 5.21 12.33 29.34
N VAL A 244 6.16 12.49 30.27
CA VAL A 244 7.60 12.61 29.96
C VAL A 244 8.10 11.37 29.23
N ARG A 245 7.76 10.16 29.68
CA ARG A 245 8.11 8.91 28.99
C ARG A 245 7.52 8.85 27.58
N ARG A 246 6.26 9.23 27.40
CA ARG A 246 5.63 9.27 26.08
C ARG A 246 6.37 10.25 25.15
N ALA A 247 6.65 11.46 25.61
CA ALA A 247 7.38 12.46 24.83
C ALA A 247 8.78 11.97 24.45
N LEU A 248 9.51 11.39 25.41
CA LEU A 248 10.83 10.77 25.21
C LEU A 248 10.79 9.66 24.15
N LEU A 249 9.81 8.76 24.22
CA LEU A 249 9.60 7.72 23.21
C LEU A 249 9.33 8.34 21.83
N PHE A 250 8.55 9.42 21.78
CA PHE A 250 8.11 10.04 20.54
C PHE A 250 9.23 10.78 19.79
N VAL A 251 10.30 11.19 20.48
CA VAL A 251 11.53 11.75 19.86
C VAL A 251 12.03 10.86 18.72
N ARG A 252 11.89 9.55 18.84
CA ARG A 252 12.35 8.58 17.82
C ARG A 252 11.23 7.73 17.23
N HIS A 253 10.32 7.27 18.07
CA HIS A 253 9.33 6.25 17.70
C HIS A 253 7.91 6.79 17.59
N GLY A 254 7.73 8.12 17.61
CA GLY A 254 6.41 8.73 17.53
C GLY A 254 5.65 8.34 16.26
N ALA A 255 6.34 8.22 15.12
CA ALA A 255 5.73 7.73 13.88
C ALA A 255 5.22 6.28 14.00
N LEU A 256 5.87 5.45 14.82
CA LEU A 256 5.46 4.07 15.02
C LEU A 256 4.19 3.99 15.89
N TRP A 257 4.14 4.73 16.99
CA TRP A 257 2.99 4.77 17.89
C TRP A 257 1.75 5.45 17.29
N ARG A 258 1.92 6.55 16.55
CA ARG A 258 0.80 7.34 16.00
C ARG A 258 -0.04 6.61 14.95
N GLU A 259 0.48 5.53 14.37
CA GLU A 259 -0.26 4.69 13.43
C GLU A 259 -1.10 3.61 14.10
N LEU A 260 -0.92 3.36 15.39
CA LEU A 260 -1.78 2.42 16.11
C LEU A 260 -3.21 2.97 16.16
N PRO A 261 -4.24 2.17 15.83
CA PRO A 261 -5.62 2.64 15.84
C PRO A 261 -6.06 3.12 17.22
N SER A 262 -6.96 4.12 17.25
CA SER A 262 -7.65 4.53 18.46
C SER A 262 -8.41 3.34 19.06
N GLY A 263 -8.30 3.12 20.37
CA GLY A 263 -8.94 1.99 21.06
C GLY A 263 -8.14 0.69 21.03
N THR A 264 -6.88 0.71 20.59
CA THR A 264 -5.95 -0.42 20.73
C THR A 264 -5.82 -0.85 22.19
N GLN A 265 -5.95 -2.14 22.45
CA GLN A 265 -5.81 -2.73 23.78
C GLN A 265 -4.48 -3.47 23.88
N TRP A 266 -3.82 -3.34 25.03
CA TRP A 266 -2.52 -3.97 25.28
C TRP A 266 -2.63 -5.12 26.28
N PHE A 267 -1.93 -6.21 25.97
CA PHE A 267 -1.91 -7.42 26.76
C PHE A 267 -0.48 -7.92 26.93
N GLU A 268 -0.14 -8.38 28.12
CA GLU A 268 1.03 -9.24 28.33
C GLU A 268 0.62 -10.67 27.97
N VAL A 269 1.39 -11.30 27.09
CA VAL A 269 1.05 -12.59 26.47
C VAL A 269 2.19 -13.59 26.64
N GLU A 270 1.84 -14.87 26.63
CA GLU A 270 2.80 -15.97 26.55
C GLU A 270 2.88 -16.43 25.10
N ILE A 271 4.10 -16.67 24.61
CA ILE A 271 4.35 -17.13 23.23
C ILE A 271 4.81 -18.58 23.30
N GLU A 272 3.98 -19.47 22.79
CA GLU A 272 4.30 -20.90 22.67
C GLU A 272 4.91 -21.20 21.28
N ARG A 273 5.47 -22.41 21.12
CA ARG A 273 6.07 -22.82 19.84
C ARG A 273 5.08 -22.78 18.68
N ALA A 274 3.82 -23.15 18.95
CA ALA A 274 2.75 -23.12 17.95
C ALA A 274 2.39 -21.69 17.49
N ASP A 275 2.66 -20.67 18.31
CA ASP A 275 2.38 -19.28 17.96
C ASP A 275 3.41 -18.70 16.99
N LEU A 276 4.63 -19.27 16.95
CA LEU A 276 5.72 -18.77 16.12
C LEU A 276 5.39 -18.76 14.63
N GLU A 277 4.55 -19.69 14.17
CA GLU A 277 4.07 -19.77 12.78
C GLU A 277 3.16 -18.59 12.41
N ARG A 278 2.50 -17.99 13.42
CA ARG A 278 1.60 -16.83 13.24
C ARG A 278 2.34 -15.49 13.33
N ILE A 279 3.60 -15.48 13.77
CA ILE A 279 4.38 -14.26 13.97
C ILE A 279 5.18 -13.93 12.72
N ARG A 280 5.14 -12.65 12.33
CA ARG A 280 5.84 -12.12 11.17
C ARG A 280 6.86 -11.05 11.56
N VAL A 281 8.00 -11.07 10.88
CA VAL A 281 9.01 -10.02 10.96
C VAL A 281 8.49 -8.77 10.29
N PHE A 282 8.63 -7.62 10.95
CA PHE A 282 8.20 -6.36 10.36
C PHE A 282 9.06 -5.98 9.13
N PRO A 283 8.43 -5.74 7.95
CA PRO A 283 9.11 -5.63 6.65
C PRO A 283 9.83 -4.29 6.45
N ARG A 284 10.88 -4.00 7.23
CA ARG A 284 11.67 -2.76 7.13
C ARG A 284 13.12 -3.00 6.76
N ALA A 285 13.68 -2.08 5.97
CA ALA A 285 15.11 -2.01 5.63
C ALA A 285 15.65 -3.37 5.14
N GLN A 286 16.65 -3.94 5.80
CA GLN A 286 17.31 -5.20 5.43
C GLN A 286 16.33 -6.40 5.43
N TRP A 287 15.32 -6.40 6.31
CA TRP A 287 14.35 -7.49 6.40
C TRP A 287 13.56 -7.70 5.11
N ARG A 288 13.33 -6.64 4.31
CA ARG A 288 12.64 -6.75 3.02
C ARG A 288 13.40 -7.61 2.00
N ARG A 289 14.74 -7.53 2.02
CA ARG A 289 15.58 -8.33 1.12
C ARG A 289 15.72 -9.76 1.63
N LEU A 290 15.85 -9.92 2.95
CA LEU A 290 16.01 -11.20 3.62
C LEU A 290 14.77 -12.10 3.53
N ALA A 291 13.59 -11.50 3.64
CA ALA A 291 12.32 -12.22 3.66
C ALA A 291 11.86 -12.71 2.28
N ARG A 292 12.39 -12.17 1.17
CA ARG A 292 12.01 -12.59 -0.20
C ARG A 292 10.50 -12.71 -0.46
N GLY A 293 9.69 -11.86 0.16
CA GLY A 293 8.23 -11.89 0.08
C GLY A 293 7.55 -12.59 1.25
N ASN A 294 8.18 -13.61 1.84
CA ASN A 294 7.68 -14.34 3.00
C ASN A 294 8.33 -13.85 4.29
N PHE A 295 7.55 -13.11 5.08
CA PHE A 295 7.97 -12.49 6.33
C PHE A 295 7.70 -13.35 7.58
N GLY A 296 7.35 -14.62 7.43
CA GLY A 296 7.19 -15.55 8.56
C GLY A 296 8.46 -15.61 9.41
N LEU A 297 8.30 -15.52 10.74
CA LEU A 297 9.44 -15.46 11.66
C LEU A 297 10.32 -16.72 11.56
N THR A 298 9.71 -17.90 11.54
CA THR A 298 10.39 -19.19 11.43
C THR A 298 11.15 -19.33 10.10
N GLU A 299 10.48 -18.98 9.00
CA GLU A 299 11.03 -18.96 7.64
C GLU A 299 12.26 -18.05 7.53
N VAL A 300 12.15 -16.82 8.05
CA VAL A 300 13.26 -15.87 8.04
C VAL A 300 14.43 -16.38 8.88
N ALA A 301 14.17 -16.95 10.06
CA ALA A 301 15.22 -17.52 10.90
C ALA A 301 15.91 -18.72 10.20
N GLN A 302 15.14 -19.60 9.57
CA GLN A 302 15.67 -20.76 8.84
C GLN A 302 16.60 -20.35 7.69
N ARG A 303 16.23 -19.33 6.91
CA ARG A 303 17.09 -18.82 5.82
C ARG A 303 18.41 -18.24 6.31
N ILE A 304 18.42 -17.61 7.49
CA ILE A 304 19.67 -17.14 8.11
C ILE A 304 20.51 -18.34 8.54
N ALA A 305 19.89 -19.35 9.16
CA ALA A 305 20.57 -20.56 9.60
C ALA A 305 21.18 -21.36 8.44
N SER A 306 20.50 -21.44 7.29
CA SER A 306 20.96 -22.17 6.10
C SER A 306 22.04 -21.43 5.29
N GLY A 307 22.33 -20.17 5.61
CA GLY A 307 23.33 -19.37 4.89
C GLY A 307 22.86 -18.84 3.52
N GLU A 308 21.58 -19.05 3.15
CA GLU A 308 20.96 -18.56 1.90
C GLU A 308 20.90 -17.02 1.79
N CYS A 309 21.27 -16.34 2.86
CA CYS A 309 21.27 -14.89 3.00
C CYS A 309 22.62 -14.24 2.61
N THR A 310 23.66 -15.04 2.35
CA THR A 310 24.99 -14.56 1.95
C THR A 310 24.89 -13.77 0.64
N GLY A 311 25.11 -12.46 0.71
CA GLY A 311 24.96 -11.51 -0.42
C GLY A 311 23.69 -10.64 -0.42
N PHE A 312 22.68 -10.94 0.42
CA PHE A 312 21.42 -10.17 0.48
C PHE A 312 21.33 -9.25 1.71
N ALA A 313 22.07 -9.56 2.76
CA ALA A 313 22.20 -8.75 3.97
C ALA A 313 23.66 -8.32 4.18
N ASP A 314 23.82 -7.12 4.74
CA ASP A 314 25.11 -6.58 5.14
C ASP A 314 25.76 -7.46 6.23
N GLU A 315 27.07 -7.65 6.17
CA GLU A 315 27.82 -8.46 7.12
C GLU A 315 27.65 -7.94 8.56
N ALA A 316 27.63 -6.61 8.73
CA ALA A 316 27.37 -5.98 10.02
C ALA A 316 25.99 -6.32 10.60
N PHE A 317 24.98 -6.53 9.75
CA PHE A 317 23.63 -6.90 10.16
C PHE A 317 23.57 -8.34 10.68
N LEU A 318 24.20 -9.28 9.97
CA LEU A 318 24.28 -10.68 10.39
C LEU A 318 25.13 -10.83 11.65
N LEU A 319 26.25 -10.11 11.74
CA LEU A 319 27.11 -10.07 12.93
C LEU A 319 26.31 -9.61 14.16
N LYS A 320 25.45 -8.61 14.02
CA LYS A 320 24.59 -8.15 15.12
C LYS A 320 23.62 -9.24 15.59
N ILE A 321 23.03 -10.02 14.68
CA ILE A 321 22.14 -11.13 15.04
C ILE A 321 22.94 -12.21 15.79
N GLN A 322 24.15 -12.53 15.32
CA GLN A 322 25.05 -13.48 16.00
C GLN A 322 25.45 -12.99 17.40
N GLN A 323 25.80 -11.72 17.56
CA GLN A 323 26.11 -11.14 18.88
C GLN A 323 24.93 -11.24 19.84
N LEU A 324 23.71 -10.96 19.37
CA LEU A 324 22.50 -11.11 20.19
C LEU A 324 22.26 -12.57 20.57
N ARG A 325 22.47 -13.52 19.64
CA ARG A 325 22.38 -14.95 19.89
C ARG A 325 23.33 -15.37 21.00
N THR A 326 24.62 -14.99 20.92
CA THR A 326 25.62 -15.31 21.95
C THR A 326 25.25 -14.73 23.31
N ARG A 327 24.72 -13.50 23.36
CA ARG A 327 24.26 -12.90 24.63
C ARG A 327 23.07 -13.65 25.24
N LEU A 328 22.14 -14.10 24.41
CA LEU A 328 20.99 -14.91 24.85
C LEU A 328 21.45 -16.27 25.42
N GLU A 329 22.41 -16.92 24.75
CA GLU A 329 23.03 -18.18 25.22
C GLU A 329 23.75 -17.98 26.57
N GLN A 330 24.32 -16.79 26.81
CA GLN A 330 24.94 -16.39 28.09
C GLN A 330 23.92 -15.95 29.16
N GLY A 331 22.62 -16.07 28.90
CA GLY A 331 21.57 -15.82 29.88
C GLY A 331 21.16 -14.35 30.04
N TRP A 332 21.45 -13.50 29.05
CA TRP A 332 21.00 -12.11 29.04
C TRP A 332 19.46 -12.01 29.05
N GLN A 333 18.92 -11.18 29.95
CA GLN A 333 17.50 -10.81 29.96
C GLN A 333 17.26 -9.80 28.85
N ALA A 334 16.54 -10.24 27.81
CA ALA A 334 16.52 -9.54 26.54
C ALA A 334 15.42 -8.48 26.44
N GLY A 335 14.63 -8.29 27.51
CA GLY A 335 13.64 -7.23 27.65
C GLY A 335 12.33 -7.52 26.93
N ALA A 336 11.60 -6.46 26.59
CA ALA A 336 10.26 -6.58 26.00
C ALA A 336 10.29 -6.72 24.48
N ILE A 337 9.34 -7.49 23.93
CA ILE A 337 9.05 -7.64 22.50
C ILE A 337 7.60 -7.17 22.27
N LEU A 338 7.39 -6.39 21.21
CA LEU A 338 6.09 -5.82 20.90
C LEU A 338 5.52 -6.45 19.63
N LEU A 339 4.29 -6.92 19.73
CA LEU A 339 3.49 -7.53 18.67
C LEU A 339 2.25 -6.68 18.41
N ILE A 340 1.77 -6.67 17.17
CA ILE A 340 0.47 -6.09 16.81
C ILE A 340 -0.37 -7.09 16.02
N GLY A 341 -1.67 -7.11 16.29
CA GLY A 341 -2.63 -8.04 15.67
C GLY A 341 -4.05 -7.50 15.64
N LEU A 342 -4.91 -8.17 14.86
CA LEU A 342 -6.35 -7.87 14.81
C LEU A 342 -7.07 -8.41 16.06
N ASP A 343 -6.77 -9.66 16.40
CA ASP A 343 -7.34 -10.42 17.51
C ASP A 343 -6.31 -11.45 18.03
N GLN A 344 -6.71 -12.32 18.97
CA GLN A 344 -5.85 -13.34 19.58
C GLN A 344 -5.62 -14.59 18.69
N ARG A 345 -6.36 -14.74 17.58
CA ARG A 345 -6.32 -15.93 16.72
C ARG A 345 -5.53 -15.70 15.44
N GLY A 346 -5.53 -14.47 14.94
CA GLY A 346 -4.90 -14.09 13.69
C GLY A 346 -3.37 -14.11 13.72
N SER A 347 -2.79 -13.58 12.66
CA SER A 347 -1.35 -13.37 12.56
C SER A 347 -0.91 -12.13 13.33
N PHE A 348 0.32 -12.14 13.80
CA PHE A 348 0.93 -11.03 14.53
C PHE A 348 2.14 -10.49 13.75
N THR A 349 2.37 -9.19 13.85
CA THR A 349 3.57 -8.55 13.29
C THR A 349 4.42 -8.02 14.43
N LEU A 350 5.72 -8.31 14.39
CA LEU A 350 6.71 -7.81 15.34
C LEU A 350 6.92 -6.30 15.14
N LEU A 351 6.23 -5.49 15.93
CA LEU A 351 6.39 -4.03 15.88
C LEU A 351 7.78 -3.60 16.37
N ASP A 352 8.31 -4.32 17.36
CA ASP A 352 9.69 -4.19 17.80
C ASP A 352 10.29 -5.54 18.22
N GLY A 353 11.61 -5.65 18.06
CA GLY A 353 12.35 -6.82 18.51
C GLY A 353 12.73 -7.82 17.41
N ASN A 354 12.55 -7.50 16.11
CA ASN A 354 12.90 -8.39 14.99
C ASN A 354 14.24 -9.14 15.17
N HIS A 355 15.33 -8.40 15.40
CA HIS A 355 16.67 -8.99 15.54
C HIS A 355 16.79 -9.90 16.76
N ARG A 356 16.18 -9.50 17.89
CA ARG A 356 16.23 -10.25 19.16
C ARG A 356 15.42 -11.53 19.05
N MET A 357 14.24 -11.46 18.43
CA MET A 357 13.37 -12.60 18.22
C MET A 357 14.01 -13.62 17.26
N VAL A 358 14.56 -13.16 16.14
CA VAL A 358 15.28 -14.02 15.20
C VAL A 358 16.52 -14.63 15.84
N ALA A 359 17.30 -13.86 16.60
CA ALA A 359 18.44 -14.37 17.35
C ALA A 359 18.03 -15.44 18.39
N ALA A 360 16.88 -15.29 19.04
CA ALA A 360 16.36 -16.28 19.98
C ALA A 360 16.01 -17.60 19.29
N LEU A 361 15.33 -17.54 18.13
CA LEU A 361 15.05 -18.74 17.32
C LEU A 361 16.32 -19.45 16.84
N LEU A 362 17.39 -18.71 16.58
CA LEU A 362 18.69 -19.24 16.19
C LEU A 362 19.52 -19.78 17.36
N ALA A 363 19.23 -19.35 18.59
CA ALA A 363 19.92 -19.77 19.81
C ALA A 363 19.33 -21.10 20.32
N SER A 364 18.11 -21.04 20.88
CA SER A 364 17.37 -22.20 21.35
C SER A 364 15.91 -21.83 21.60
N PRO A 365 14.96 -22.79 21.58
CA PRO A 365 13.56 -22.51 21.91
C PRO A 365 13.36 -21.93 23.32
N GLU A 366 14.22 -22.30 24.27
CA GLU A 366 14.17 -21.81 25.66
C GLU A 366 14.55 -20.33 25.77
N ALA A 367 15.28 -19.79 24.79
CA ALA A 367 15.64 -18.37 24.77
C ALA A 367 14.41 -17.45 24.73
N LEU A 368 13.24 -17.95 24.27
CA LEU A 368 11.98 -17.21 24.28
C LEU A 368 11.52 -16.84 25.71
N THR A 369 11.88 -17.63 26.72
CA THR A 369 11.55 -17.36 28.12
C THR A 369 12.30 -16.14 28.70
N ARG A 370 13.29 -15.61 27.98
CA ARG A 370 14.08 -14.42 28.35
C ARG A 370 13.41 -13.10 27.95
N PHE A 371 12.24 -13.17 27.35
CA PHE A 371 11.49 -12.02 26.87
C PHE A 371 10.17 -11.87 27.61
N ARG A 372 9.73 -10.62 27.73
CA ARG A 372 8.34 -10.28 28.03
C ARG A 372 7.65 -9.91 26.73
N PHE A 373 6.51 -10.52 26.42
CA PHE A 373 5.79 -10.24 25.19
C PHE A 373 4.58 -9.36 25.47
N PHE A 374 4.48 -8.27 24.72
CA PHE A 374 3.33 -7.39 24.73
C PHE A 374 2.66 -7.42 23.37
N CYS A 375 1.35 -7.62 23.35
CA CYS A 375 0.55 -7.63 22.13
C CYS A 375 -0.47 -6.51 22.15
N ALA A 376 -0.45 -5.66 21.12
CA ALA A 376 -1.48 -4.67 20.85
C ALA A 376 -2.53 -5.28 19.92
N LEU A 377 -3.77 -5.33 20.38
CA LEU A 377 -4.90 -5.88 19.63
C LEU A 377 -5.92 -4.79 19.30
N SER A 378 -6.38 -4.77 18.06
CA SER A 378 -7.45 -3.87 17.61
C SER A 378 -8.18 -4.46 16.40
N PRO A 379 -9.52 -4.48 16.38
CA PRO A 379 -10.29 -4.85 15.19
C PRO A 379 -9.96 -3.98 13.96
N ARG A 380 -9.41 -2.78 14.20
CA ARG A 380 -9.01 -1.81 13.16
C ARG A 380 -7.52 -1.87 12.83
N MET A 381 -6.79 -2.91 13.27
CA MET A 381 -5.34 -3.00 13.07
C MET A 381 -4.93 -3.03 11.59
N SER A 382 -5.82 -3.45 10.68
CA SER A 382 -5.60 -3.36 9.22
C SER A 382 -5.46 -1.93 8.70
N GLU A 383 -5.90 -0.93 9.47
CA GLU A 383 -5.67 0.47 9.11
C GLU A 383 -4.22 0.91 9.41
N CYS A 384 -3.50 0.19 10.28
CA CYS A 384 -2.12 0.46 10.63
C CYS A 384 -1.17 0.01 9.52
N CYS A 385 -0.39 0.95 8.96
CA CYS A 385 0.58 0.65 7.90
C CYS A 385 1.66 -0.35 8.33
N TRP A 386 1.88 -0.50 9.63
CA TRP A 386 2.83 -1.45 10.18
C TRP A 386 2.32 -2.89 10.23
N TYR A 387 1.00 -3.08 10.31
CA TYR A 387 0.37 -4.39 10.27
C TYR A 387 0.10 -4.82 8.82
N GLU A 388 -0.47 -3.92 8.03
CA GLU A 388 -0.78 -4.15 6.62
C GLU A 388 -0.36 -2.92 5.79
N THR A 389 0.66 -3.11 4.94
CA THR A 389 1.14 -2.05 4.06
C THR A 389 0.39 -2.09 2.74
N ASN A 390 -0.45 -1.09 2.50
CA ASN A 390 -1.12 -0.87 1.23
C ASN A 390 -1.19 0.64 0.95
N VAL A 391 -1.72 1.02 -0.20
CA VAL A 391 -1.71 2.44 -0.60
C VAL A 391 -2.56 3.32 0.34
N THR A 392 -3.60 2.80 0.98
CA THR A 392 -4.42 3.58 1.91
C THR A 392 -3.70 3.81 3.24
N THR A 393 -3.05 2.77 3.78
CA THR A 393 -2.28 2.90 5.02
C THR A 393 -1.03 3.76 4.83
N LEU A 394 -0.38 3.70 3.66
CA LEU A 394 0.73 4.61 3.30
C LEU A 394 0.28 6.07 3.12
N ALA A 395 -0.89 6.32 2.53
CA ALA A 395 -1.44 7.67 2.42
C ALA A 395 -1.82 8.25 3.79
N ARG A 396 -2.37 7.42 4.69
CA ARG A 396 -2.64 7.79 6.09
C ARG A 396 -1.35 8.11 6.83
N TYR A 397 -0.31 7.28 6.69
CA TYR A 397 1.02 7.55 7.23
C TYR A 397 1.61 8.87 6.71
N GLY A 398 1.50 9.13 5.40
CA GLY A 398 1.92 10.41 4.82
C GLY A 398 1.15 11.60 5.38
N THR A 399 -0.17 11.47 5.57
CA THR A 399 -1.02 12.51 6.17
C THR A 399 -0.66 12.76 7.64
N ASN A 400 -0.42 11.71 8.41
CA ASN A 400 0.04 11.81 9.80
C ASN A 400 1.43 12.45 9.86
N MET A 401 2.35 12.08 8.97
CA MET A 401 3.67 12.71 8.89
C MET A 401 3.56 14.22 8.65
N VAL A 402 2.65 14.68 7.77
CA VAL A 402 2.39 16.11 7.54
C VAL A 402 1.71 16.78 8.75
N ARG A 403 0.73 16.12 9.38
CA ARG A 403 0.04 16.65 10.56
C ARG A 403 0.99 16.88 11.74
N TYR A 404 1.96 15.99 11.93
CA TYR A 404 2.93 16.05 13.02
C TYR A 404 4.27 16.66 12.60
N LEU A 405 4.35 17.26 11.41
CA LEU A 405 5.57 17.90 10.89
C LEU A 405 5.90 19.19 11.65
N VAL A 406 4.88 19.84 12.23
CA VAL A 406 4.99 21.06 13.05
C VAL A 406 5.11 20.74 14.56
N HIS A 407 4.90 19.48 14.94
CA HIS A 407 4.96 19.06 16.34
C HIS A 407 6.32 18.45 16.64
N ASP A 408 7.21 19.23 17.27
CA ASP A 408 8.53 18.75 17.70
C ASP A 408 8.43 18.05 19.08
N PRO A 409 8.61 16.71 19.14
CA PRO A 409 8.58 15.98 20.40
C PRO A 409 9.69 16.43 21.38
N LYS A 410 10.78 17.02 20.89
CA LYS A 410 11.86 17.53 21.75
C LYS A 410 11.44 18.81 22.46
N GLU A 411 10.77 19.72 21.76
CA GLU A 411 10.21 20.92 22.39
C GLU A 411 9.12 20.58 23.42
N GLU A 412 8.27 19.59 23.12
CA GLU A 412 7.27 19.12 24.09
C GLU A 412 7.94 18.52 25.33
N LEU A 413 8.97 17.69 25.13
CA LEU A 413 9.76 17.14 26.23
C LEU A 413 10.41 18.26 27.06
N GLU A 414 11.03 19.25 26.43
CA GLU A 414 11.63 20.40 27.13
C GLU A 414 10.61 21.22 27.92
N ARG A 415 9.41 21.44 27.37
CA ARG A 415 8.30 22.10 28.09
C ARG A 415 7.83 21.29 29.30
N LEU A 416 7.73 19.97 29.17
CA LEU A 416 7.36 19.09 30.28
C LEU A 416 8.44 19.10 31.38
N LEU A 417 9.72 19.18 31.00
CA LEU A 417 10.83 19.26 31.94
C LEU A 417 10.90 20.60 32.67
N GLN A 418 10.54 21.71 32.02
CA GLN A 418 10.45 23.03 32.69
C GLN A 418 9.35 23.09 33.76
N GLY A 419 8.33 22.22 33.68
CA GLY A 419 7.32 22.06 34.71
C GLY A 419 7.67 21.00 35.77
N PHE A 420 8.85 20.39 35.68
CA PHE A 420 9.32 19.30 36.53
C PHE A 420 10.30 19.78 37.63
N ASP A 421 10.84 21.00 37.48
CA ASP A 421 11.76 21.67 38.43
C ASP A 421 11.04 22.43 39.55
#